data_AF-A0A842SPX0-F1
#
_entry.id   AF-A0A842SPX0-F1
#
_cell.length_a   1.000
_cell.length_b   1.000
_cell.length_c   1.000
_cell.angle_alpha   90.00
_cell.angle_beta   90.00
_cell.angle_gamma   90.00
#
_symmetry.space_group_name_H-M   'P 1'
#
loop_
_entity.id
_entity.type
_entity.pdbx_description
1 polymer ?
#
loop_
_entity_poly.entity_id
_entity_poly.type
_entity_poly.pdbx_seq_one_letter_code
_entity_poly.pdbx_strand_id
1 'polypeptide(L)'
;MRDLYVITQEHRASFDYALVVEKGDIVEIGKEDMDSPGWYWCKGPDSVEAWVPETYLFIDGERGLLKQPYNSTEHSVVRDEVVQYLGDTMGWMECLDRNWKYGWIPLHKAQKIDR
;
A
#
# COMPACT_ATOMS: atom_id res chain seq x y z
N MET A 1 20.68 1.70 8.77
CA MET A 1 19.61 2.56 9.30
C MET A 1 18.63 2.77 8.15
N ARG A 2 17.31 2.65 8.37
CA ARG A 2 16.34 2.84 7.29
C ARG A 2 16.33 4.30 6.81
N ASP A 3 16.02 4.49 5.53
CA ASP A 3 15.85 5.81 4.94
C ASP A 3 14.68 6.55 5.59
N LEU A 4 14.80 7.87 5.69
CA LEU A 4 13.75 8.75 6.19
C LEU A 4 13.24 9.63 5.07
N TYR A 5 11.94 9.89 5.08
CA TYR A 5 11.27 10.76 4.13
C TYR A 5 10.50 11.83 4.89
N VAL A 6 10.52 13.05 4.38
CA VAL A 6 9.65 14.14 4.83
C VAL A 6 8.44 14.24 3.90
N ILE A 7 7.26 14.41 4.49
CA ILE A 7 6.01 14.57 3.75
C ILE A 7 5.92 15.98 3.20
N THR A 8 5.78 16.11 1.88
CA THR A 8 5.71 17.40 1.19
C THR A 8 4.26 17.84 0.93
N GLN A 9 3.33 16.88 0.89
CA GLN A 9 1.90 17.12 0.70
C GLN A 9 1.08 16.18 1.58
N GLU A 10 -0.02 16.70 2.15
CA GLU A 10 -0.93 15.89 2.94
C GLU A 10 -1.55 14.73 2.15
N HIS A 11 -1.84 13.65 2.87
CA HIS A 11 -2.58 12.52 2.37
C HIS A 11 -3.49 12.00 3.46
N ARG A 12 -4.75 11.74 3.09
CA ARG A 12 -5.76 11.16 3.96
C ARG A 12 -6.07 9.78 3.41
N ALA A 13 -6.05 8.79 4.31
CA ALA A 13 -6.44 7.44 3.99
C ALA A 13 -7.88 7.41 3.48
N SER A 14 -8.10 6.67 2.40
CA SER A 14 -9.40 6.51 1.75
C SER A 14 -10.31 5.57 2.55
N PHE A 15 -9.71 4.65 3.31
CA PHE A 15 -10.40 3.65 4.11
C PHE A 15 -9.86 3.63 5.56
N ASP A 16 -10.71 3.27 6.51
CA ASP A 16 -10.36 3.05 7.93
C ASP A 16 -10.13 1.58 8.28
N TYR A 17 -10.22 0.70 7.28
CA TYR A 17 -9.96 -0.73 7.38
C TYR A 17 -8.83 -1.15 6.43
N ALA A 18 -8.34 -2.37 6.60
CA ALA A 18 -7.30 -2.94 5.74
C ALA A 18 -7.59 -4.40 5.42
N LEU A 19 -7.29 -4.78 4.19
CA LEU A 19 -7.09 -6.17 3.81
C LEU A 19 -5.68 -6.59 4.28
N VAL A 20 -5.61 -7.64 5.11
CA VAL A 20 -4.36 -8.26 5.53
C VAL A 20 -4.38 -9.71 5.09
N VAL A 21 -3.45 -10.07 4.21
CA VAL A 21 -3.37 -11.39 3.59
C VAL A 21 -1.93 -11.89 3.60
N GLU A 22 -1.78 -13.20 3.67
CA GLU A 22 -0.50 -13.89 3.69
C GLU A 22 -0.08 -14.39 2.31
N LYS A 23 1.20 -14.76 2.19
CA LYS A 23 1.68 -15.44 0.99
C LYS A 23 0.91 -16.75 0.78
N GLY A 24 0.41 -16.94 -0.44
CA GLY A 24 -0.35 -18.13 -0.82
C GLY A 24 -1.85 -18.01 -0.60
N ASP A 25 -2.32 -16.94 0.04
CA ASP A 25 -3.75 -16.64 0.08
C ASP A 25 -4.29 -16.35 -1.31
N ILE A 26 -5.58 -16.63 -1.49
CA ILE A 26 -6.30 -16.37 -2.74
C ILE A 26 -7.26 -15.22 -2.53
N VAL A 27 -7.24 -14.27 -3.46
CA VAL A 27 -8.19 -13.17 -3.56
C VAL A 27 -8.99 -13.28 -4.86
N GLU A 28 -10.21 -12.76 -4.87
CA GLU A 28 -10.95 -12.51 -6.12
C GLU A 28 -10.40 -11.22 -6.76
N ILE A 29 -10.11 -11.25 -8.05
CA ILE A 29 -9.63 -10.09 -8.83
C ILE A 29 -10.84 -9.33 -9.37
N GLY A 30 -11.00 -8.08 -8.96
CA GLY A 30 -11.99 -7.16 -9.49
C GLY A 30 -11.41 -6.20 -10.52
N LYS A 31 -11.94 -4.98 -10.56
CA LYS A 31 -11.55 -3.93 -11.52
C LYS A 31 -10.10 -3.47 -11.30
N GLU A 32 -9.44 -3.10 -12.39
CA GLU A 32 -8.19 -2.34 -12.35
C GLU A 32 -8.48 -0.85 -12.09
N ASP A 33 -7.58 -0.17 -11.38
CA ASP A 33 -7.60 1.28 -11.24
C ASP A 33 -7.10 1.95 -12.52
N MET A 34 -7.98 2.72 -13.17
CA MET A 34 -7.64 3.42 -14.42
C MET A 34 -6.68 4.60 -14.20
N ASP A 35 -6.68 5.18 -13.00
CA ASP A 35 -5.79 6.28 -12.64
C ASP A 35 -4.44 5.76 -12.12
N SER A 36 -4.41 4.49 -11.67
CA SER A 36 -3.20 3.79 -11.18
C SER A 36 -3.09 2.39 -11.80
N PRO A 37 -2.70 2.27 -13.09
CA PRO A 37 -2.63 0.98 -13.78
C PRO A 37 -1.80 -0.06 -13.00
N GLY A 38 -2.29 -1.30 -13.02
CA GLY A 38 -1.77 -2.46 -12.30
C GLY A 38 -2.17 -2.55 -10.81
N TRP A 39 -2.99 -1.64 -10.30
CA TRP A 39 -3.69 -1.83 -9.02
C TRP A 39 -5.06 -2.47 -9.25
N TYR A 40 -5.36 -3.56 -8.55
CA TYR A 40 -6.61 -4.29 -8.69
C TYR A 40 -7.44 -4.24 -7.42
N TRP A 41 -8.74 -3.97 -7.56
CA TRP A 41 -9.70 -4.01 -6.46
C TRP A 41 -10.00 -5.47 -6.13
N CYS A 42 -9.30 -6.01 -5.13
CA CYS A 42 -9.35 -7.43 -4.80
C CYS A 42 -10.22 -7.67 -3.57
N LYS A 43 -10.91 -8.81 -3.54
CA LYS A 43 -11.68 -9.27 -2.38
C LYS A 43 -10.98 -10.45 -1.70
N GLY A 44 -10.67 -10.28 -0.42
CA GLY A 44 -10.01 -11.31 0.39
C GLY A 44 -10.95 -12.36 0.97
N PRO A 45 -10.38 -13.38 1.65
CA PRO A 45 -11.15 -14.46 2.27
C PRO A 45 -12.24 -13.99 3.25
N ASP A 46 -11.98 -12.91 3.98
CA ASP A 46 -12.93 -12.31 4.94
C ASP A 46 -13.93 -11.34 4.29
N SER A 47 -14.07 -11.38 2.96
CA SER A 47 -14.88 -10.44 2.17
C SER A 47 -14.49 -8.96 2.28
N VAL A 48 -13.31 -8.66 2.86
CA VAL A 48 -12.72 -7.32 2.83
C VAL A 48 -12.17 -7.05 1.44
N GLU A 49 -12.48 -5.89 0.90
CA GLU A 49 -12.02 -5.47 -0.42
C GLU A 49 -10.98 -4.36 -0.30
N ALA A 50 -9.89 -4.43 -1.04
CA ALA A 50 -8.88 -3.38 -1.07
C ALA A 50 -8.12 -3.38 -2.39
N TRP A 51 -7.43 -2.27 -2.65
CA TRP A 51 -6.46 -2.21 -3.74
C TRP A 51 -5.26 -3.10 -3.42
N VAL A 52 -4.90 -3.99 -4.35
CA VAL A 52 -3.70 -4.81 -4.28
C VAL A 52 -2.90 -4.60 -5.57
N PRO A 53 -1.60 -4.28 -5.49
CA PRO A 53 -0.78 -4.07 -6.66
C PRO A 53 -0.46 -5.43 -7.32
N GLU A 54 -0.43 -5.46 -8.66
CA GLU A 54 -0.11 -6.66 -9.44
C GLU A 54 1.26 -7.27 -9.10
N THR A 55 2.18 -6.42 -8.62
CA THR A 55 3.50 -6.86 -8.13
C THR A 55 3.41 -7.80 -6.94
N TYR A 56 2.25 -7.89 -6.27
CA TYR A 56 1.96 -8.81 -5.15
C TYR A 56 1.10 -10.01 -5.57
N LEU A 57 0.58 -10.04 -6.80
CA LEU A 57 -0.32 -11.08 -7.29
C LEU A 57 0.30 -11.97 -8.40
N PHE A 58 -0.03 -13.25 -8.40
CA PHE A 58 -0.12 -14.04 -9.64
C PHE A 58 -1.59 -14.10 -10.04
N ILE A 59 -1.94 -13.53 -11.18
CA ILE A 59 -3.32 -13.43 -11.65
C ILE A 59 -3.62 -14.58 -12.63
N ASP A 60 -4.71 -15.30 -12.38
CA ASP A 60 -5.28 -16.33 -13.24
C ASP A 60 -6.80 -16.12 -13.36
N GLY A 61 -7.20 -15.42 -14.42
CA GLY A 61 -8.59 -14.99 -14.62
C GLY A 61 -9.09 -14.11 -13.48
N GLU A 62 -10.15 -14.53 -12.82
CA GLU A 62 -10.80 -13.82 -11.70
C GLU A 62 -10.16 -14.14 -10.33
N ARG A 63 -9.05 -14.89 -10.29
CA ARG A 63 -8.36 -15.27 -9.05
C ARG A 63 -6.94 -14.74 -9.02
N GLY A 64 -6.54 -14.26 -7.86
CA GLY A 64 -5.18 -13.81 -7.57
C GLY A 64 -4.56 -14.64 -6.45
N LEU A 65 -3.35 -15.14 -6.64
CA LEU A 65 -2.55 -15.77 -5.59
C LEU A 65 -1.53 -14.77 -5.06
N LEU A 66 -1.50 -14.55 -3.74
CA LEU A 66 -0.54 -13.65 -3.11
C LEU A 66 0.88 -14.22 -3.16
N LYS A 67 1.81 -13.45 -3.74
CA LYS A 67 3.23 -13.81 -3.87
C LYS A 67 4.01 -13.62 -2.57
N GLN A 68 3.51 -12.74 -1.71
CA GLN A 68 4.08 -12.33 -0.43
C GLN A 68 2.97 -11.77 0.47
N PRO A 69 3.21 -11.60 1.78
CA PRO A 69 2.25 -10.95 2.66
C PRO A 69 1.94 -9.52 2.19
N TYR A 70 0.69 -9.10 2.39
CA TYR A 70 0.25 -7.76 2.03
C TYR A 70 -0.68 -7.19 3.11
N ASN A 71 -0.46 -5.93 3.45
CA ASN A 71 -1.33 -5.17 4.33
C ASN A 71 -1.68 -3.85 3.63
N SER A 72 -2.95 -3.69 3.27
CA SER A 72 -3.46 -2.55 2.50
C SER A 72 -3.71 -1.29 3.35
N THR A 73 -3.28 -1.25 4.62
CA THR A 73 -3.49 -0.09 5.49
C THR A 73 -2.92 1.15 4.83
N GLU A 74 -3.77 2.12 4.52
CA GLU A 74 -3.38 3.43 4.01
C GLU A 74 -3.16 4.37 5.21
N HIS A 75 -2.09 5.17 5.18
CA HIS A 75 -1.74 6.05 6.29
C HIS A 75 -2.14 7.49 5.99
N SER A 76 -2.69 8.17 7.00
CA SER A 76 -2.95 9.60 6.90
C SER A 76 -1.76 10.38 7.46
N VAL A 77 -1.18 11.24 6.64
CA VAL A 77 0.01 12.03 6.97
C VAL A 77 -0.19 13.50 6.64
N VAL A 78 0.49 14.36 7.40
CA VAL A 78 0.49 15.81 7.18
C VAL A 78 1.84 16.29 6.67
N ARG A 79 1.87 17.48 6.06
CA ARG A 79 3.12 18.12 5.63
C ARG A 79 4.11 18.23 6.78
N ASP A 80 5.39 18.09 6.47
CA ASP A 80 6.53 18.14 7.39
C ASP A 80 6.62 16.97 8.40
N GLU A 81 5.68 16.02 8.35
CA GLU A 81 5.82 14.74 9.05
C GLU A 81 7.02 13.96 8.49
N VAL A 82 7.71 13.22 9.37
CA VAL A 82 8.83 12.35 8.98
C VAL A 82 8.42 10.90 9.19
N VAL A 83 8.57 10.10 8.13
CA VAL A 83 8.29 8.67 8.11
C VAL A 83 9.53 7.88 7.75
N GLN A 84 9.60 6.65 8.26
CA GLN A 84 10.63 5.68 7.93
C GLN A 84 10.18 4.83 6.75
N TYR A 85 11.01 4.75 5.71
CA TYR A 85 10.76 3.93 4.51
C TYR A 85 10.88 2.43 4.82
N LEU A 86 9.91 1.64 4.34
CA LEU A 86 9.89 0.18 4.43
C LEU A 86 10.03 -0.50 3.07
N GLY A 87 9.48 0.13 2.03
CA GLY A 87 9.43 -0.38 0.67
C GLY A 87 8.54 0.52 -0.19
N ASP A 88 8.50 0.26 -1.49
CA ASP A 88 7.53 0.88 -2.37
C ASP A 88 7.15 -0.07 -3.50
N THR A 89 6.00 0.22 -4.11
CA THR A 89 5.55 -0.43 -5.32
C THR A 89 4.63 0.53 -6.07
N MET A 90 4.80 0.61 -7.38
CA MET A 90 3.81 1.24 -8.28
C MET A 90 3.35 2.64 -7.81
N GLY A 91 4.31 3.47 -7.37
CA GLY A 91 4.05 4.84 -6.95
C GLY A 91 3.54 5.02 -5.51
N TRP A 92 3.45 3.94 -4.74
CA TRP A 92 3.08 3.97 -3.32
C TRP A 92 4.22 3.47 -2.44
N MET A 93 4.42 4.14 -1.32
CA MET A 93 5.47 3.84 -0.34
C MET A 93 4.86 3.29 0.93
N GLU A 94 5.40 2.18 1.41
CA GLU A 94 5.12 1.60 2.71
C GLU A 94 6.01 2.29 3.75
N CYS A 95 5.43 2.74 4.86
CA CYS A 95 6.17 3.52 5.85
C CYS A 95 5.72 3.29 7.29
N LEU A 96 6.57 3.74 8.24
CA LEU A 96 6.26 3.87 9.66
C LEU A 96 6.40 5.32 10.10
N ASP A 97 5.41 5.86 10.81
CA ASP A 97 5.54 7.16 11.47
C ASP A 97 6.39 7.08 12.75
N ARG A 98 6.56 8.22 13.42
CA ARG A 98 7.30 8.31 14.70
C ARG A 98 6.67 7.53 15.86
N ASN A 99 5.40 7.16 15.75
CA ASN A 99 4.66 6.37 16.73
C ASN A 99 4.60 4.88 16.33
N TRP A 100 5.37 4.46 15.33
CA TRP A 100 5.36 3.11 14.75
C TRP A 100 4.03 2.72 14.11
N LYS A 101 3.22 3.70 13.71
CA LYS A 101 2.02 3.43 12.92
C LYS A 101 2.43 3.15 11.47
N TYR A 102 1.93 2.03 10.97
CA TYR A 102 2.15 1.53 9.63
C TYR A 102 1.14 2.08 8.63
N GLY A 103 1.59 2.27 7.38
CA GLY A 103 0.72 2.24 6.22
C GLY A 103 1.35 2.79 4.94
N TRP A 104 0.57 2.73 3.88
CA TRP A 104 0.93 3.20 2.54
C TRP A 104 0.59 4.68 2.36
N ILE A 105 1.46 5.39 1.64
CA ILE A 105 1.20 6.75 1.14
C ILE A 105 1.70 6.90 -0.30
N PRO A 106 1.16 7.83 -1.11
CA PRO A 106 1.69 8.08 -2.44
C PRO A 106 3.12 8.61 -2.38
N LEU A 107 4.04 7.94 -3.08
CA LEU A 107 5.48 8.23 -3.03
C LEU A 107 5.79 9.67 -3.48
N HIS A 108 5.05 10.20 -4.45
CA HIS A 108 5.23 11.57 -4.95
C HIS A 108 4.92 12.67 -3.91
N LYS A 109 4.28 12.32 -2.78
CA LYS A 109 3.99 13.24 -1.67
C LYS A 109 5.06 13.22 -0.59
N ALA A 110 6.17 12.51 -0.82
CA ALA A 110 7.26 12.37 0.11
C ALA A 110 8.60 12.66 -0.58
N GLN A 111 9.55 13.21 0.16
CA GLN A 111 10.90 13.47 -0.31
C GLN A 111 11.90 12.80 0.63
N LYS A 112 12.87 12.07 0.05
CA LYS A 112 13.95 11.45 0.81
C LYS A 112 14.78 12.53 1.52
N ILE A 113 15.09 12.30 2.79
CA ILE A 113 16.00 13.16 3.56
C ILE A 113 17.43 12.68 3.29
N ASP A 114 18.16 13.43 2.47
CA ASP A 114 19.58 13.21 2.26
C ASP A 114 20.36 13.56 3.54
N ARG A 115 21.35 12.73 3.89
CA ARG A 115 22.24 12.93 5.04
C ARG A 115 23.61 13.39 4.59
#